data_AF-A0A554VB18-F1
#
_entry.id   AF-A0A554VB18-F1
#
_cell.length_a   1.000
_cell.length_b   1.000
_cell.length_c   1.000
_cell.angle_alpha   90.00
_cell.angle_beta   90.00
_cell.angle_gamma   90.00
#
_symmetry.space_group_name_H-M   'P 1'
#
loop_
_entity.id
_entity.type
_entity.pdbx_description
1 polymer ?
#
loop_
_entity_poly.entity_id
_entity_poly.type
_entity_poly.pdbx_seq_one_letter_code
_entity_poly.pdbx_strand_id
1 'polypeptide(L)'
;MNYKYCIKERLEALPVHHYRTLKNEIIKALGKTRRTFDRYCTISADEFADIPALDLDIIASFLDCEANDLKNYKVNKAEIRHKMTRRR
;
A
#
# COMPACT_ATOMS: atom_id res chain seq x y z
N MET A 1 11.83 8.85 6.52
CA MET A 1 10.38 9.05 6.30
C MET A 1 9.68 7.79 6.77
N ASN A 2 8.73 7.88 7.69
CA ASN A 2 8.03 6.71 8.22
C ASN A 2 6.75 6.51 7.40
N TYR A 3 6.78 5.65 6.38
CA TYR A 3 5.59 5.34 5.57
C TYR A 3 4.77 4.25 6.22
N LYS A 4 3.44 4.27 6.02
CA LYS A 4 2.55 3.19 6.48
C LYS A 4 2.82 1.86 5.82
N TYR A 5 3.31 1.88 4.58
CA TYR A 5 3.51 0.66 3.80
C TYR A 5 4.91 0.61 3.19
N CYS A 6 5.52 -0.57 3.14
CA CYS A 6 6.85 -0.80 2.55
C CYS A 6 6.81 -1.17 1.05
N ILE A 7 5.70 -0.88 0.36
CA ILE A 7 5.48 -1.22 -1.06
C ILE A 7 6.60 -0.67 -1.96
N LYS A 8 6.98 0.60 -1.75
CA LYS A 8 8.02 1.27 -2.54
C LYS A 8 9.38 0.57 -2.39
N GLU A 9 9.76 0.27 -1.15
CA GLU A 9 11.03 -0.37 -0.81
C GLU A 9 11.13 -1.77 -1.44
N ARG A 10 10.04 -2.55 -1.36
CA ARG A 10 9.98 -3.87 -1.99
C ARG A 10 10.10 -3.82 -3.51
N LEU A 11 9.45 -2.84 -4.15
CA LEU A 11 9.60 -2.66 -5.60
C LEU A 11 11.03 -2.27 -5.97
N GLU A 12 11.62 -1.32 -5.25
CA GLU A 12 12.98 -0.82 -5.52
C GLU A 12 14.07 -1.89 -5.29
N ALA A 13 13.80 -2.91 -4.48
CA ALA A 13 14.66 -4.07 -4.32
C ALA A 13 14.67 -5.01 -5.54
N LEU A 14 13.70 -4.90 -6.46
CA LEU A 14 13.66 -5.70 -7.67
C LEU A 14 14.65 -5.18 -8.73
N PRO A 15 15.17 -6.05 -9.61
CA PRO A 15 15.93 -5.63 -10.78
C PRO A 15 15.16 -4.58 -11.60
N VAL A 16 15.84 -3.54 -12.09
CA VAL A 16 15.22 -2.37 -12.76
C VAL A 16 14.27 -2.76 -13.90
N HIS A 17 14.60 -3.81 -14.65
CA HIS A 17 13.74 -4.33 -15.71
C HIS A 17 12.42 -4.91 -15.18
N HIS A 18 12.48 -5.67 -14.08
CA HIS A 18 11.28 -6.20 -13.41
C HIS A 18 10.47 -5.12 -12.71
N TYR A 19 11.13 -4.12 -12.12
CA TYR A 19 10.45 -2.99 -11.46
C TYR A 19 9.39 -2.35 -12.35
N ARG A 20 9.78 -1.98 -13.59
CA ARG A 20 8.89 -1.21 -14.48
C ARG A 20 7.72 -2.05 -14.96
N THR A 21 7.98 -3.32 -15.30
CA THR A 21 6.96 -4.26 -15.76
C THR A 21 5.96 -4.54 -14.65
N LEU A 22 6.43 -4.96 -13.48
CA LEU A 22 5.58 -5.32 -12.35
C LEU A 22 4.76 -4.12 -11.87
N LYS A 23 5.36 -2.92 -11.79
CA LYS A 23 4.64 -1.69 -11.45
C LYS A 23 3.46 -1.43 -12.39
N ASN A 24 3.65 -1.60 -13.70
CA ASN A 24 2.59 -1.39 -14.67
C ASN A 24 1.49 -2.46 -14.58
N GLU A 25 1.88 -3.71 -14.33
CA GLU A 25 0.95 -4.82 -14.12
C GLU A 25 0.07 -4.60 -12.88
N ILE A 26 0.67 -4.21 -11.76
CA ILE A 26 -0.06 -3.86 -10.53
C ILE A 26 -1.05 -2.73 -10.79
N ILE A 27 -0.62 -1.64 -11.42
CA ILE A 27 -1.50 -0.50 -11.74
C ILE A 27 -2.69 -0.95 -12.59
N LYS A 28 -2.45 -1.81 -13.59
CA LYS A 28 -3.48 -2.38 -14.46
C LYS A 28 -4.44 -3.27 -13.68
N ALA A 29 -3.93 -4.15 -12.82
CA ALA A 29 -4.74 -5.06 -12.00
C ALA A 29 -5.61 -4.32 -10.98
N LEU A 30 -5.08 -3.23 -10.40
CA LEU A 30 -5.84 -2.36 -9.50
C LEU A 30 -6.95 -1.58 -10.21
N GLY A 31 -6.89 -1.41 -11.54
CA GLY A 31 -7.79 -0.55 -12.29
C GLY A 31 -7.70 0.92 -11.85
N LYS A 32 -6.52 1.36 -11.38
CA LYS A 32 -6.29 2.72 -10.87
C LYS A 32 -5.32 3.50 -11.75
N THR A 33 -5.27 4.80 -11.53
CA THR A 33 -4.26 5.65 -12.17
C THR A 33 -2.89 5.43 -11.53
N ARG A 34 -1.82 5.70 -12.29
CA ARG A 34 -0.45 5.73 -11.76
C ARG A 34 -0.31 6.67 -10.57
N ARG A 35 -1.00 7.82 -10.58
CA ARG A 35 -1.00 8.78 -9.47
C ARG A 35 -1.57 8.18 -8.19
N THR A 36 -2.63 7.38 -8.28
CA THR A 36 -3.22 6.69 -7.12
C THR A 36 -2.24 5.66 -6.54
N PHE A 37 -1.59 4.87 -7.40
CA PHE A 37 -0.60 3.91 -6.96
C PHE A 37 0.63 4.57 -6.33
N ASP A 38 1.15 5.64 -6.94
CA ASP A 38 2.25 6.41 -6.38
C ASP A 38 1.85 7.03 -5.02
N ARG A 39 0.57 7.38 -4.84
CA ARG A 39 0.03 7.82 -3.54
C ARG A 39 0.05 6.68 -2.52
N TYR A 40 -0.36 5.47 -2.89
CA TYR A 40 -0.29 4.29 -2.00
C TYR A 40 1.14 4.03 -1.49
N CYS A 41 2.13 4.22 -2.36
CA CYS A 41 3.55 4.07 -2.02
C CYS A 41 4.09 5.16 -1.08
N THR A 42 3.35 6.25 -0.86
CA THR A 42 3.82 7.46 -0.16
C THR A 42 2.90 7.91 0.97
N ILE A 43 1.99 7.04 1.44
CA ILE A 43 1.16 7.33 2.62
C ILE A 43 2.05 7.38 3.87
N SER A 44 2.15 8.56 4.50
CA SER A 44 2.89 8.72 5.76
C SER A 44 2.17 8.02 6.92
N ALA A 45 2.94 7.54 7.92
CA ALA A 45 2.43 6.94 9.14
C ALA A 45 1.40 7.83 9.87
N ASP A 46 1.61 9.15 9.84
CA ASP A 46 0.75 10.13 10.50
C ASP A 46 -0.52 10.49 9.72
N GLU A 47 -0.63 10.06 8.46
CA GLU A 47 -1.81 10.33 7.65
C GLU A 47 -2.95 9.38 7.99
N PHE A 48 -4.19 9.88 8.02
CA PHE A 48 -5.36 9.01 8.22
C PHE A 48 -5.77 8.20 6.99
N ALA A 49 -5.15 8.46 5.83
CA ALA A 49 -5.40 7.70 4.62
C ALA A 49 -4.86 6.27 4.76
N ASP A 50 -5.54 5.31 4.12
CA ASP A 50 -5.12 3.92 4.04
C ASP A 50 -5.43 3.36 2.66
N ILE A 51 -4.71 2.30 2.29
CA ILE A 51 -4.99 1.53 1.08
C ILE A 51 -6.24 0.67 1.35
N PRO A 52 -7.23 0.64 0.45
CA PRO A 52 -8.34 -0.32 0.54
C PRO A 52 -7.83 -1.75 0.69
N ALA A 53 -8.49 -2.57 1.51
CA ALA A 53 -8.01 -3.92 1.82
C ALA A 53 -7.77 -4.76 0.55
N LEU A 54 -8.74 -4.78 -0.36
CA LEU A 54 -8.64 -5.49 -1.63
C LEU A 54 -7.46 -4.99 -2.49
N ASP A 55 -7.26 -3.68 -2.57
CA ASP A 55 -6.14 -3.09 -3.32
C ASP A 55 -4.80 -3.53 -2.69
N LEU A 56 -4.72 -3.61 -1.37
CA LEU A 56 -3.54 -4.07 -0.66
C LEU A 56 -3.27 -5.56 -0.89
N ASP A 57 -4.31 -6.40 -0.89
CA ASP A 57 -4.21 -7.83 -1.17
C ASP A 57 -3.74 -8.09 -2.61
N ILE A 58 -4.24 -7.31 -3.58
CA ILE A 58 -3.76 -7.36 -4.98
C ILE A 58 -2.27 -7.03 -5.02
N ILE A 59 -1.84 -5.93 -4.41
CA ILE A 59 -0.42 -5.53 -4.42
C ILE A 59 0.46 -6.61 -3.78
N ALA A 60 0.01 -7.20 -2.67
CA ALA A 60 0.73 -8.27 -1.97
C ALA A 60 0.88 -9.52 -2.84
N SER A 61 -0.19 -9.91 -3.56
CA SER A 61 -0.15 -11.04 -4.49
C SER A 61 0.89 -10.87 -5.61
N PHE A 62 1.04 -9.67 -6.16
CA PHE A 62 2.06 -9.39 -7.18
C PHE A 62 3.49 -9.32 -6.60
N LEU A 63 3.64 -9.03 -5.31
CA LEU A 63 4.91 -8.97 -4.61
C LEU A 63 5.28 -10.29 -3.91
N ASP A 64 4.48 -11.34 -4.12
CA ASP A 64 4.63 -12.66 -3.50
C ASP A 64 4.78 -12.59 -1.96
N CYS A 65 3.92 -11.81 -1.31
CA CYS A 65 3.88 -11.67 0.13
C CYS A 65 2.45 -11.54 0.67
N GLU A 66 2.27 -11.50 1.99
CA GLU A 66 0.97 -11.22 2.60
C GLU A 66 0.74 -9.70 2.75
N ALA A 67 -0.51 -9.28 2.78
CA ALA A 67 -0.88 -7.88 2.98
C ALA A 67 -0.40 -7.31 4.34
N ASN A 68 -0.21 -8.16 5.34
CA ASN A 68 0.37 -7.74 6.62
C ASN A 68 1.88 -7.46 6.51
N ASP A 69 2.60 -8.17 5.63
CA ASP A 69 4.04 -7.96 5.42
C ASP A 69 4.34 -6.61 4.75
N LEU A 70 3.32 -5.99 4.16
CA LEU A 70 3.39 -4.66 3.57
C LEU A 70 3.18 -3.53 4.58
N LYS A 71 2.68 -3.80 5.80
CA LYS A 71 2.34 -2.77 6.78
C LYS A 71 3.53 -2.50 7.70
N ASN A 72 3.94 -1.24 7.79
CA ASN A 72 4.98 -0.77 8.71
C ASN A 72 4.44 -0.29 10.07
N TYR A 73 3.11 -0.31 10.24
CA TYR A 73 2.45 0.12 11.46
C TYR A 73 1.77 -1.06 12.14
N LYS A 74 1.71 -1.01 13.48
CA LYS A 74 0.86 -1.89 14.26
C LYS A 74 -0.49 -1.21 14.42
N VAL A 75 -1.56 -1.90 14.05
CA VAL A 75 -2.93 -1.39 14.19
C VAL A 75 -3.22 -1.15 15.67
N ASN A 76 -3.39 0.10 16.07
CA ASN A 76 -3.73 0.46 17.44
C ASN A 76 -5.25 0.63 17.60
N LYS A 77 -5.79 0.18 18.74
CA LYS A 77 -7.25 0.26 19.04
C LYS A 77 -7.80 1.70 18.97
N ALA A 78 -6.97 2.71 19.21
CA ALA A 78 -7.34 4.13 19.12
C ALA A 78 -7.68 4.57 17.68
N GLU A 79 -6.93 4.10 16.68
CA GLU A 79 -7.17 4.42 15.27
C GLU A 79 -8.46 3.78 14.75
N ILE A 80 -8.73 2.54 15.18
CA ILE A 80 -9.98 1.83 14.88
C ILE A 80 -11.17 2.67 15.37
N ARG A 81 -11.10 3.21 16.59
CA ARG A 81 -12.16 4.02 17.18
C ARG A 81 -12.42 5.29 16.38
N HIS A 82 -11.38 6.03 15.98
CA HIS A 82 -11.53 7.26 15.19
C HIS A 82 -12.25 7.03 13.86
N LYS A 83 -11.97 5.91 13.18
CA LYS A 83 -12.66 5.54 11.92
C LYS A 83 -14.14 5.21 12.12
N MET A 84 -14.49 4.56 13.25
CA MET A 84 -15.89 4.27 13.58
C MET A 84 -16.68 5.54 13.88
N THR A 85 -16.06 6.54 14.51
CA THR A 85 -16.72 7.81 14.87
C THR A 85 -17.08 8.66 13.65
N ARG A 86 -16.23 8.70 12.61
CA ARG A 86 -16.49 9.49 11.40
C ARG A 86 -17.53 8.90 10.43
N ARG A 87 -17.98 7.66 10.64
CA ARG A 87 -19.02 7.00 9.84
C ARG A 87 -20.44 7.15 10.41
N ARG A 88 -20.63 7.96 11.45
CA ARG A 88 -21.93 8.33 11.98
C ARG A 88 -22.35 9.71 11.53
#